data_AF-A0A916Z1G2-F1
#
_entry.id   AF-A0A916Z1G2-F1
#
_cell.length_a   1.000
_cell.length_b   1.000
_cell.length_c   1.000
_cell.angle_alpha   90.00
_cell.angle_beta   90.00
_cell.angle_gamma   90.00
#
_symmetry.space_group_name_H-M   'P 1'
#
loop_
_entity.id
_entity.type
_entity.pdbx_description
1 polymer ?
#
loop_
_entity_poly.entity_id
_entity_poly.type
_entity_poly.pdbx_seq_one_letter_code
_entity_poly.pdbx_strand_id
1 'polypeptide(L)'
;MRYVRKITEEQVEHLREVSRRSRNYRERERAKAILLSYKGYNVTVLSDIFEVSRGTITNWLDAWEERGVFGLKDLPKMNNNSLNEKSLIYN
;
A
#
# COMPACT_ATOMS: atom_id res chain seq x y z
N MET A 1 -10.72 14.49 4.06
CA MET A 1 -9.45 14.11 4.71
C MET A 1 -9.61 12.67 5.18
N ARG A 2 -8.75 11.74 4.75
CA ARG A 2 -8.88 10.30 5.04
C ARG A 2 -7.75 9.85 5.97
N TYR A 3 -8.10 9.03 6.95
CA TYR A 3 -7.19 8.45 7.94
C TYR A 3 -7.43 6.96 8.01
N VAL A 4 -6.38 6.17 8.31
CA VAL A 4 -6.54 4.75 8.62
C VAL A 4 -7.23 4.64 9.97
N ARG A 5 -8.48 4.15 9.98
CA ARG A 5 -9.38 4.34 11.13
C ARG A 5 -9.14 3.37 12.29
N LYS A 6 -8.50 2.23 12.07
CA LYS A 6 -8.25 1.22 13.12
C LYS A 6 -6.97 0.42 12.80
N ILE A 7 -5.90 0.70 13.53
CA ILE A 7 -4.70 -0.15 13.57
C ILE A 7 -4.57 -0.62 15.02
N THR A 8 -4.40 -1.92 15.24
CA THR A 8 -4.13 -2.47 16.59
C THR A 8 -2.69 -2.20 17.00
N GLU A 9 -2.38 -2.23 18.29
CA GLU A 9 -1.00 -2.02 18.76
C GLU A 9 -0.02 -3.06 18.17
N GLU A 10 -0.46 -4.31 18.03
CA GLU A 10 0.30 -5.37 17.36
C GLU A 10 0.62 -5.03 15.89
N GLN A 11 -0.37 -4.50 15.15
CA GLN A 11 -0.16 -4.06 13.78
C GLN A 11 0.77 -2.85 13.70
N VAL A 12 0.70 -1.92 14.67
CA VAL A 12 1.64 -0.79 14.76
C VAL A 12 3.06 -1.29 14.98
N GLU A 13 3.26 -2.26 15.87
CA GLU A 13 4.58 -2.84 16.14
C GLU A 13 5.13 -3.56 14.90
N HIS A 14 4.29 -4.33 14.21
CA HIS A 14 4.65 -4.96 12.95
C HIS A 14 5.04 -3.94 11.87
N LEU A 15 4.25 -2.87 11.70
CA LEU A 15 4.57 -1.79 10.76
C LEU A 15 5.90 -1.12 11.10
N ARG A 16 6.21 -0.93 12.40
CA ARG A 16 7.50 -0.39 12.84
C ARG A 16 8.64 -1.34 12.46
N GLU A 17 8.46 -2.64 12.66
CA GLU A 17 9.46 -3.62 12.26
C GLU A 17 9.70 -3.60 10.75
N VAL A 18 8.64 -3.66 9.94
CA VAL A 18 8.73 -3.60 8.47
C VAL A 18 9.42 -2.32 8.02
N SER A 19 9.05 -1.17 8.58
CA SER A 19 9.66 0.12 8.24
C SER A 19 11.17 0.18 8.50
N ARG A 20 11.65 -0.57 9.51
CA ARG A 20 13.05 -0.59 9.94
C ARG A 20 13.88 -1.68 9.29
N ARG A 21 13.30 -2.86 9.07
CA ARG A 21 14.04 -4.09 8.74
C ARG A 21 13.71 -4.66 7.36
N SER A 22 12.64 -4.22 6.69
CA SER A 22 12.32 -4.76 5.36
C SER A 22 13.44 -4.45 4.38
N ARG A 23 13.84 -5.45 3.59
CA ARG A 23 14.83 -5.31 2.52
C ARG A 23 14.28 -4.47 1.36
N ASN A 24 12.96 -4.49 1.15
CA ASN A 24 12.31 -3.78 0.07
C ASN A 24 12.04 -2.31 0.45
N TYR A 25 12.62 -1.39 -0.31
CA TYR A 25 12.45 0.05 -0.09
C TYR A 25 10.98 0.48 -0.10
N ARG A 26 10.18 -0.04 -1.04
CA ARG A 26 8.77 0.34 -1.18
C ARG A 26 7.93 -0.12 0.01
N GLU A 27 8.22 -1.29 0.55
CA GLU A 27 7.55 -1.79 1.75
C GLU A 27 7.88 -0.93 2.97
N ARG A 28 9.13 -0.48 3.10
CA ARG A 28 9.54 0.43 4.19
C ARG A 28 8.78 1.75 4.13
N GLU A 29 8.71 2.35 2.94
CA GLU A 29 8.01 3.62 2.76
C GLU A 29 6.51 3.49 2.99
N ARG A 30 5.86 2.46 2.43
CA ARG A 30 4.43 2.18 2.65
C ARG A 30 4.13 2.01 4.13
N ALA A 31 4.94 1.21 4.84
CA ALA A 31 4.78 1.01 6.27
C ALA A 31 4.92 2.33 7.06
N LYS A 32 5.90 3.15 6.69
CA LYS A 32 6.11 4.47 7.30
C LYS A 32 4.96 5.44 7.01
N ALA A 33 4.41 5.41 5.80
CA ALA A 33 3.27 6.24 5.39
C ALA A 33 2.00 5.88 6.19
N ILE A 34 1.75 4.59 6.40
CA ILE A 34 0.60 4.12 7.20
C ILE A 34 0.77 4.52 8.68
N LEU A 35 1.97 4.38 9.24
CA LEU A 35 2.26 4.82 10.61
C LEU A 35 2.06 6.33 10.79
N LEU A 36 2.46 7.13 9.80
CA LEU A 36 2.25 8.58 9.83
C LEU A 36 0.76 8.92 9.65
N SER A 37 0.05 8.24 8.76
CA SER A 37 -1.42 8.43 8.62
C SER A 37 -2.15 8.11 9.92
N TYR A 38 -1.76 7.04 10.62
CA TYR A 38 -2.30 6.67 11.94
C TYR A 38 -2.01 7.73 13.01
N LYS A 39 -0.87 8.42 12.93
CA LYS A 39 -0.54 9.57 13.79
C LYS A 39 -1.30 10.86 13.45
N GLY A 40 -2.17 10.85 12.42
CA GLY A 40 -2.98 12.00 12.03
C GLY A 40 -2.40 12.85 10.89
N TYR A 41 -1.33 12.40 10.23
CA TYR A 41 -0.80 13.10 9.06
C TYR A 41 -1.75 12.88 7.86
N ASN A 42 -2.12 13.97 7.20
CA ASN A 42 -3.03 13.92 6.07
C ASN A 42 -2.31 13.50 4.78
N VAL A 43 -3.09 13.04 3.78
CA VAL A 43 -2.58 12.55 2.49
C VAL A 43 -1.71 13.57 1.74
N THR A 44 -1.99 14.87 1.88
CA THR A 44 -1.19 15.94 1.24
C THR A 44 0.20 16.03 1.87
N VAL A 45 0.28 16.02 3.20
CA VAL A 45 1.58 16.03 3.90
C VAL A 45 2.36 14.76 3.59
N LEU A 46 1.67 13.62 3.51
CA LEU A 46 2.31 12.36 3.13
C LEU A 46 2.81 12.38 1.69
N SER A 47 2.05 12.95 0.74
CA SER A 47 2.55 13.07 -0.65
C SER A 47 3.83 13.89 -0.72
N ASP A 48 3.93 14.94 0.09
CA ASP A 48 5.11 15.80 0.11
C ASP A 48 6.31 15.09 0.78
N ILE A 49 6.08 14.35 1.88
CA ILE A 49 7.15 13.61 2.59
C ILE A 49 7.75 12.49 1.74
N PHE A 50 6.92 11.76 0.99
CA PHE A 50 7.33 10.61 0.20
C PHE A 50 7.56 10.93 -1.28
N GLU A 51 7.39 12.20 -1.68
CA GLU A 51 7.55 12.67 -3.06
C GLU A 51 6.74 11.85 -4.10
N VAL A 52 5.54 11.40 -3.70
CA VAL A 52 4.62 10.62 -4.55
C VAL A 52 3.28 11.31 -4.67
N SER A 53 2.48 10.93 -5.66
CA SER A 53 1.14 11.51 -5.83
C SER A 53 0.21 11.20 -4.66
N ARG A 54 -0.73 12.10 -4.38
CA ARG A 54 -1.83 11.88 -3.40
C ARG A 54 -2.62 10.60 -3.69
N GLY A 55 -2.80 10.25 -4.97
CA GLY A 55 -3.45 9.01 -5.38
C GLY A 55 -2.63 7.78 -4.99
N THR A 56 -1.31 7.85 -5.11
CA THR A 56 -0.40 6.78 -4.68
C THR A 56 -0.48 6.53 -3.19
N ILE A 57 -0.47 7.60 -2.37
CA ILE A 57 -0.66 7.48 -0.92
C ILE A 57 -2.03 6.86 -0.62
N THR A 58 -3.08 7.33 -1.26
CA THR A 58 -4.45 6.79 -1.07
C THR A 58 -4.48 5.29 -1.37
N ASN A 59 -3.89 4.87 -2.48
CA ASN A 59 -3.79 3.46 -2.85
C ASN A 59 -3.01 2.62 -1.82
N TRP A 60 -1.97 3.17 -1.19
CA TRP A 60 -1.24 2.48 -0.13
C TRP A 60 -2.10 2.29 1.12
N LEU A 61 -2.86 3.32 1.51
CA LEU A 61 -3.79 3.24 2.64
C LEU A 61 -4.93 2.25 2.35
N ASP A 62 -5.49 2.29 1.15
CA ASP A 62 -6.51 1.33 0.68
C ASP A 62 -6.02 -0.11 0.71
N ALA A 63 -4.84 -0.37 0.13
CA ALA A 63 -4.25 -1.70 0.10
C ALA A 63 -3.99 -2.24 1.52
N TRP A 64 -3.60 -1.38 2.45
CA TRP A 64 -3.44 -1.74 3.85
C TRP A 64 -4.77 -2.02 4.55
N GLU A 65 -5.79 -1.18 4.36
CA GLU A 65 -7.11 -1.40 4.96
C GLU A 65 -7.78 -2.69 4.42
N GLU A 66 -7.55 -3.02 3.16
CA GLU A 66 -8.10 -4.22 2.53
C GLU A 66 -7.34 -5.50 2.91
N ARG A 67 -6.00 -5.46 2.93
CA ARG A 67 -5.15 -6.68 2.98
C ARG A 67 -4.13 -6.69 4.12
N GLY A 68 -4.09 -5.67 4.96
CA GLY A 68 -3.10 -5.53 6.03
C GLY A 68 -1.67 -5.59 5.50
N VAL A 69 -0.84 -6.45 6.10
CA VAL A 69 0.59 -6.62 5.76
C VAL A 69 0.80 -6.98 4.28
N PHE A 70 -0.12 -7.73 3.66
CA PHE A 70 -0.04 -8.05 2.24
C PHE A 70 -0.25 -6.82 1.34
N GLY A 71 -0.89 -5.77 1.85
CA GLY A 71 -1.04 -4.48 1.18
C GLY A 71 0.26 -3.68 1.06
N LEU A 72 1.28 -4.00 1.88
CA LEU A 72 2.60 -3.36 1.82
C LEU A 72 3.43 -3.87 0.65
N LYS A 73 3.23 -5.14 0.27
CA LYS A 73 3.98 -5.79 -0.79
C LYS A 73 3.46 -5.36 -2.15
N ASP A 74 4.34 -5.37 -3.14
CA ASP A 74 3.88 -5.23 -4.52
C ASP A 74 3.02 -6.44 -4.87
N LEU A 75 1.82 -6.19 -5.40
CA LEU A 75 1.07 -7.25 -6.03
C LEU A 75 1.91 -7.78 -7.20
N PRO A 76 2.00 -9.12 -7.38
CA PRO A 76 2.60 -9.66 -8.59
C PRO A 76 1.91 -8.98 -9.76
N LYS A 77 2.69 -8.38 -10.67
CA LYS A 77 2.17 -7.74 -11.89
C LYS A 77 1.27 -8.76 -12.56
N MET A 78 -0.05 -8.61 -12.41
CA MET A 78 -1.00 -9.35 -13.23
C MET A 78 -0.78 -8.79 -14.63
N ASN A 79 -0.13 -9.59 -15.46
CA ASN A 79 -0.06 -9.36 -16.89
C ASN A 79 -1.52 -9.26 -17.39
N ASN A 80 -1.97 -8.06 -17.76
CA ASN A 80 -3.30 -7.82 -18.30
C ASN A 80 -3.48 -8.32 -19.75
N ASN A 81 -2.53 -9.06 -20.29
CA ASN A 81 -2.53 -9.61 -21.65
C ASN A 81 -3.20 -11.00 -21.76
N SER A 82 -3.82 -11.53 -20.69
CA SER A 82 -4.45 -12.86 -20.70
C SER A 82 -5.95 -12.88 -21.04
N LEU A 83 -6.56 -11.77 -21.47
CA LEU A 83 -7.98 -11.71 -21.84
C LEU A 83 -8.23 -11.69 -23.36
N ASN A 84 -7.40 -12.35 -24.18
CA ASN A 84 -7.72 -12.50 -25.62
C ASN A 84 -7.44 -13.87 -26.25
N GLU A 85 -7.45 -14.97 -25.47
CA GLU A 85 -7.33 -16.34 -26.01
C GLU A 85 -8.59 -17.18 -25.78
N LYS A 86 -9.78 -16.60 -26.00
CA LYS A 86 -11.05 -17.36 -26.05
C LYS A 86 -11.92 -17.05 -27.27
N SER A 87 -11.28 -16.79 -28.42
CA SER A 87 -11.95 -16.60 -29.70
C SER A 87 -11.20 -17.29 -30.84
N LEU A 88 -10.86 -18.57 -30.66
CA LEU A 88 -10.45 -19.47 -31.75
C LEU A 88 -11.06 -20.87 -31.58
N ILE A 89 -12.36 -20.91 -31.28
CA ILE A 89 -13.20 -22.07 -31.59
C ILE A 89 -14.38 -21.48 -32.39
N TYR A 90 -14.64 -22.06 -33.56
CA TYR A 90 -15.51 -21.60 -34.66
C TYR A 90 -14.85 -20.69 -35.70
N ASN A 91 -14.07 -21.32 -36.59
CA ASN A 91 -14.49 -21.52 -37.97
C ASN A 91 -13.75 -22.72 -38.58
#